data_AF-A0A9X0CVG0-F1
#
_entry.id   AF-A0A9X0CVG0-F1
#
_cell.length_a   1.000
_cell.length_b   1.000
_cell.length_c   1.000
_cell.angle_alpha   90.00
_cell.angle_beta   90.00
_cell.angle_gamma   90.00
#
_symmetry.space_group_name_H-M   'P 1'
#
loop_
_entity.id
_entity.type
_entity.pdbx_description
1 polymer ?
#
loop_
_entity_poly.entity_id
_entity_poly.type
_entity_poly.pdbx_seq_one_letter_code
_entity_poly.pdbx_strand_id
1 'polypeptide(L)'
;MDLQGAINEINEVMKDNSRNQVIENEAITSFSKEHLRKIHTLEQRYDVSVSVEKVVGRIVVRGTTDDILNVVGEIHKMLHQLREEEHQHKRAKALTKDIQWKYNVDGNKFVDYESDMNAKD
;
A
#
# COMPACT_ATOMS: atom_id res chain seq x y z
N MET A 1 -14.65 -0.83 -48.13
CA MET A 1 -14.30 -0.46 -46.74
C MET A 1 -12.90 0.13 -46.82
N ASP A 2 -12.76 1.42 -46.53
CA ASP A 2 -11.47 2.12 -46.57
C ASP A 2 -10.73 1.87 -45.25
N LEU A 3 -9.41 1.69 -45.30
CA LEU A 3 -8.54 1.50 -44.13
C LEU A 3 -8.75 2.62 -43.10
N GLN A 4 -8.98 3.84 -43.58
CA GLN A 4 -9.23 5.00 -42.73
C GLN A 4 -10.53 4.89 -41.93
N GLY A 5 -11.57 4.28 -42.52
CA GLY A 5 -12.84 4.03 -41.83
C GLY A 5 -12.72 3.03 -40.69
N ALA A 6 -12.00 1.93 -40.94
CA ALA A 6 -11.76 0.90 -39.92
C ALA A 6 -10.93 1.43 -38.73
N ILE A 7 -9.93 2.28 -38.99
CA ILE A 7 -9.14 2.93 -37.93
C ILE A 7 -9.99 3.87 -37.07
N ASN A 8 -10.91 4.61 -37.69
CA ASN A 8 -11.79 5.54 -36.96
C ASN A 8 -12.80 4.80 -36.08
N GLU A 9 -13.39 3.70 -36.56
CA GLU A 9 -14.29 2.86 -35.76
C GLU A 9 -13.58 2.25 -34.55
N ILE A 10 -12.35 1.74 -34.74
CA ILE A 10 -11.54 1.23 -33.63
C ILE A 10 -11.24 2.33 -32.62
N ASN A 11 -10.87 3.53 -33.08
CA ASN A 11 -10.58 4.66 -32.20
C ASN A 11 -11.81 5.12 -31.41
N GLU A 12 -13.01 5.13 -32.00
CA GLU A 12 -14.23 5.47 -31.27
C GLU A 12 -14.53 4.45 -30.17
N VAL A 13 -14.49 3.15 -30.49
CA VAL A 13 -14.72 2.08 -29.49
C VAL A 13 -13.69 2.15 -28.36
N MET A 14 -12.43 2.42 -28.68
CA MET A 14 -11.35 2.51 -27.69
C MET A 14 -11.51 3.74 -26.79
N LYS A 15 -12.00 4.86 -27.35
CA LYS A 15 -12.21 6.11 -26.62
C LYS A 15 -13.41 6.04 -25.68
N ASP A 16 -14.49 5.39 -26.09
CA ASP A 16 -15.69 5.20 -25.26
C ASP A 16 -15.44 4.27 -24.06
N ASN A 17 -14.57 3.26 -24.22
CA ASN A 17 -14.23 2.33 -23.14
C ASN A 17 -13.10 2.80 -22.21
N SER A 18 -12.35 3.83 -22.60
CA SER A 18 -11.25 4.37 -21.79
C SER A 18 -11.77 5.23 -20.64
N ARG A 19 -11.54 4.79 -19.41
CA ARG A 19 -11.85 5.53 -18.18
C ARG A 19 -10.60 5.82 -17.38
N ASN A 20 -10.73 6.77 -16.44
CA ASN A 20 -9.69 7.06 -15.45
C ASN A 20 -10.30 6.99 -14.06
N GLN A 21 -9.58 6.37 -13.12
CA GLN A 21 -9.92 6.33 -11.70
C GLN A 21 -8.79 6.98 -10.89
N VAL A 22 -9.16 7.80 -9.91
CA VAL A 22 -8.22 8.41 -8.96
C VAL A 22 -8.42 7.79 -7.59
N ILE A 23 -7.32 7.39 -6.95
CA ILE A 23 -7.29 6.86 -5.58
C ILE A 23 -6.45 7.83 -4.74
N GLU A 24 -7.04 8.40 -3.70
CA GLU A 24 -6.37 9.28 -2.75
C GLU A 24 -6.25 8.59 -1.39
N ASN A 25 -5.03 8.49 -0.88
CA ASN A 25 -4.75 7.87 0.42
C ASN A 25 -3.37 8.30 0.93
N GLU A 26 -3.31 8.80 2.16
CA GLU A 26 -2.05 9.22 2.78
C GLU A 26 -0.99 8.11 2.84
N ALA A 27 -1.40 6.84 2.99
CA ALA A 27 -0.47 5.70 2.99
C ALA A 27 0.29 5.52 1.66
N ILE A 28 -0.14 6.18 0.58
CA ILE A 28 0.58 6.18 -0.71
C ILE A 28 1.92 6.92 -0.57
N THR A 29 1.99 7.94 0.31
CA THR A 29 3.23 8.70 0.55
C THR A 29 4.35 7.80 1.08
N SER A 30 4.01 6.77 1.85
CA SER A 30 4.94 5.81 2.45
C SER A 30 5.23 4.58 1.58
N PHE A 31 4.81 4.56 0.31
CA PHE A 31 5.06 3.41 -0.58
C PHE A 31 6.56 3.09 -0.71
N SER A 32 6.91 1.84 -0.38
CA SER A 32 8.24 1.28 -0.55
C SER A 32 8.52 0.98 -2.02
N LYS A 33 9.78 0.65 -2.34
CA LYS A 33 10.15 0.14 -3.67
C LYS A 33 9.41 -1.15 -4.04
N GLU A 34 9.07 -1.98 -3.04
CA GLU A 34 8.32 -3.21 -3.27
C GLU A 34 6.87 -2.91 -3.67
N HIS A 35 6.23 -1.94 -3.02
CA HIS A 35 4.87 -1.51 -3.40
C HIS A 35 4.84 -0.99 -4.83
N LEU A 36 5.82 -0.16 -5.23
CA LEU A 36 5.93 0.32 -6.60
C LEU A 36 6.14 -0.81 -7.61
N ARG A 37 6.93 -1.84 -7.27
CA ARG A 37 7.08 -3.03 -8.13
C ARG A 37 5.76 -3.78 -8.29
N LYS A 38 4.99 -3.96 -7.22
CA LYS A 38 3.66 -4.59 -7.27
C LYS A 38 2.70 -3.80 -8.17
N ILE A 39 2.69 -2.47 -8.06
CA ILE A 39 1.92 -1.60 -8.96
C ILE A 39 2.33 -1.79 -10.41
N HIS A 40 3.63 -1.82 -10.70
CA HIS A 40 4.11 -2.03 -12.06
C HIS A 40 3.74 -3.43 -12.60
N THR A 41 3.73 -4.46 -11.74
CA THR A 41 3.21 -5.77 -12.13
C THR A 41 1.71 -5.74 -12.44
N LEU A 42 0.90 -4.97 -11.71
CA LEU A 42 -0.52 -4.78 -12.03
C LEU A 42 -0.69 -4.07 -13.38
N GLU A 43 0.12 -3.05 -13.65
CA GLU A 43 0.14 -2.32 -14.93
C GLU A 43 0.51 -3.19 -16.13
N GLN A 44 1.35 -4.22 -15.93
CA GLN A 44 1.67 -5.18 -16.99
C GLN A 44 0.62 -6.28 -17.13
N ARG A 45 -0.01 -6.67 -16.01
CA ARG A 45 -0.98 -7.77 -15.96
C ARG A 45 -2.33 -7.37 -16.54
N TYR A 46 -2.76 -6.16 -16.24
CA TYR A 46 -3.96 -5.54 -16.75
C TYR A 46 -3.53 -4.48 -17.74
N ASP A 47 -4.18 -4.37 -18.90
CA ASP A 47 -3.81 -3.39 -19.93
C ASP A 47 -4.22 -1.96 -19.51
N VAL A 48 -3.56 -1.46 -18.47
CA VAL A 48 -3.80 -0.18 -17.83
C VAL A 48 -2.51 0.61 -17.75
N SER A 49 -2.63 1.92 -17.61
CA SER A 49 -1.54 2.80 -17.20
C SER A 49 -1.76 3.25 -15.76
N VAL A 50 -0.74 3.13 -14.91
CA VAL A 50 -0.82 3.52 -13.50
C VAL A 50 0.24 4.57 -13.17
N SER A 51 -0.20 5.75 -12.74
CA SER A 51 0.69 6.81 -12.26
C SER A 51 0.61 6.91 -10.74
N VAL A 52 1.76 6.89 -10.06
CA VAL A 52 1.86 6.99 -8.60
C VAL A 52 2.48 8.34 -8.23
N GLU A 53 1.64 9.24 -7.71
CA GLU A 53 2.01 10.58 -7.26
C GLU A 53 2.24 10.57 -5.74
N LYS A 54 3.39 10.02 -5.32
CA LYS A 54 3.73 9.84 -3.89
C LYS A 54 3.67 11.12 -3.06
N VAL A 55 4.07 12.25 -3.62
CA VAL A 55 4.18 13.53 -2.90
C VAL A 55 2.82 13.99 -2.37
N VAL A 56 1.76 13.72 -3.13
CA VAL A 56 0.39 14.13 -2.80
C VAL A 56 -0.49 12.96 -2.36
N GLY A 57 0.09 11.76 -2.22
CA GLY A 57 -0.64 10.57 -1.77
C GLY A 57 -1.74 10.13 -2.74
N ARG A 58 -1.45 10.12 -4.05
CA ARG A 58 -2.44 9.82 -5.10
C ARG A 58 -1.95 8.76 -6.08
N ILE A 59 -2.86 7.93 -6.56
CA ILE A 59 -2.66 7.02 -7.70
C ILE A 59 -3.73 7.28 -8.75
N VAL A 60 -3.32 7.34 -10.01
CA VAL A 60 -4.22 7.49 -11.17
C VAL A 60 -4.12 6.25 -12.04
N VAL A 61 -5.24 5.56 -12.25
CA VAL A 61 -5.35 4.35 -13.08
C VAL A 61 -6.14 4.71 -14.34
N ARG A 62 -5.66 4.30 -15.52
CA ARG A 62 -6.31 4.56 -16.82
C ARG A 62 -6.36 3.28 -17.63
N GLY A 63 -7.48 3.00 -18.27
CA GLY A 63 -7.67 1.77 -19.06
C GLY A 63 -9.14 1.46 -19.30
N THR A 64 -9.44 0.19 -19.56
CA THR A 64 -10.82 -0.27 -19.69
C THR A 64 -11.52 -0.33 -18.33
N THR A 65 -12.85 -0.24 -18.31
CA THR A 65 -13.62 -0.24 -17.05
C THR A 65 -13.36 -1.51 -16.20
N ASP A 66 -13.30 -2.68 -16.84
CA ASP A 66 -13.11 -3.95 -16.15
C ASP A 66 -11.70 -4.08 -15.58
N ASP A 67 -10.69 -3.68 -16.35
CA ASP A 67 -9.29 -3.70 -15.91
C ASP A 67 -9.06 -2.71 -14.76
N ILE A 68 -9.64 -1.51 -14.86
CA ILE A 68 -9.59 -0.51 -13.78
C ILE A 68 -10.21 -1.08 -12.51
N LEU A 69 -11.38 -1.72 -12.58
CA LEU A 69 -12.05 -2.26 -11.40
C LEU A 69 -11.17 -3.29 -10.68
N ASN A 70 -10.52 -4.17 -11.45
CA ASN A 70 -9.61 -5.18 -10.92
C ASN A 70 -8.38 -4.54 -10.26
N VAL A 71 -7.72 -3.61 -10.95
CA VAL A 71 -6.50 -2.94 -10.46
C VAL A 71 -6.79 -2.10 -9.22
N VAL A 72 -7.89 -1.36 -9.20
CA VAL A 72 -8.32 -0.55 -8.06
C VAL A 72 -8.59 -1.43 -6.84
N GLY A 73 -9.23 -2.59 -7.03
CA GLY A 73 -9.45 -3.56 -5.96
C GLY A 73 -8.15 -4.07 -5.35
N GLU A 74 -7.16 -4.41 -6.16
CA GLU A 74 -5.83 -4.85 -5.69
C GLU A 74 -5.07 -3.72 -4.96
N ILE A 75 -5.13 -2.48 -5.46
CA ILE A 75 -4.51 -1.32 -4.80
C ILE A 75 -5.15 -1.08 -3.43
N HIS A 76 -6.48 -1.18 -3.30
CA HIS A 76 -7.16 -1.06 -2.01
C HIS A 76 -6.72 -2.14 -1.01
N LYS A 77 -6.51 -3.38 -1.46
CA LYS A 77 -5.98 -4.46 -0.60
C LYS A 77 -4.56 -4.13 -0.12
N MET A 78 -3.69 -3.65 -1.00
CA MET A 78 -2.34 -3.22 -0.62
C MET A 78 -2.36 -2.10 0.42
N LEU A 79 -3.22 -1.09 0.24
CA LEU A 79 -3.36 0.02 1.19
C LEU A 79 -3.88 -0.45 2.55
N HIS A 80 -4.79 -1.43 2.55
CA HIS A 80 -5.29 -2.02 3.78
C HIS A 80 -4.20 -2.79 4.53
N GLN A 81 -3.40 -3.61 3.83
CA GLN A 81 -2.28 -4.35 4.41
C GLN A 81 -1.23 -3.41 5.01
N LEU A 82 -0.88 -2.33 4.31
CA LEU A 82 0.04 -1.32 4.81
C LEU A 82 -0.41 -0.72 6.15
N ARG A 83 -1.70 -0.41 6.27
CA ARG A 83 -2.27 0.12 7.50
C ARG A 83 -2.19 -0.90 8.63
N GLU A 84 -2.51 -2.17 8.35
CA GLU A 84 -2.46 -3.23 9.35
C GLU A 84 -1.03 -3.47 9.84
N GLU A 85 -0.05 -3.57 8.93
CA GLU A 85 1.36 -3.70 9.27
C GLU A 85 1.86 -2.55 10.15
N GLU A 86 1.47 -1.31 9.83
CA GLU A 86 1.81 -0.14 10.64
C GLU A 86 1.18 -0.22 12.04
N HIS A 87 -0.07 -0.65 12.15
CA HIS A 87 -0.72 -0.85 13.44
C HIS A 87 -0.03 -1.94 14.28
N GLN A 88 0.33 -3.06 13.66
CA GLN A 88 1.04 -4.14 14.35
C GLN A 88 2.44 -3.70 14.79
N HIS A 89 3.17 -2.96 13.95
CA HIS A 89 4.47 -2.41 14.32
C HIS A 89 4.36 -1.43 15.50
N LYS A 90 3.37 -0.53 15.47
CA LYS A 90 3.10 0.40 16.59
C LYS A 90 2.74 -0.34 17.88
N ARG A 91 1.93 -1.40 17.80
CA ARG A 91 1.55 -2.23 18.95
C ARG A 91 2.76 -2.98 19.53
N ALA A 92 3.55 -3.63 18.69
CA ALA A 92 4.76 -4.33 19.13
C ALA A 92 5.73 -3.36 19.82
N LYS A 93 5.97 -2.19 19.22
CA LYS A 93 6.82 -1.15 19.81
C LYS A 93 6.29 -0.64 21.16
N ALA A 94 4.97 -0.50 21.32
CA ALA A 94 4.38 -0.12 22.59
C ALA A 94 4.57 -1.19 23.66
N LEU A 95 4.38 -2.47 23.31
CA LEU A 95 4.59 -3.60 24.22
C LEU A 95 6.05 -3.73 24.66
N THR A 96 7.02 -3.54 23.76
CA THR A 96 8.45 -3.59 24.13
C THR A 96 8.83 -2.53 25.16
N LYS A 97 8.22 -1.34 25.09
CA LYS A 97 8.48 -0.25 26.04
C LYS A 97 7.92 -0.47 27.44
N ASP A 98 7.03 -1.45 27.61
CA ASP A 98 6.33 -1.74 28.87
C ASP A 98 6.92 -2.96 29.60
N ILE A 99 8.05 -3.51 29.13
CA ILE A 99 8.71 -4.65 29.77
C ILE A 99 9.57 -4.15 30.92
N GLN A 100 9.05 -4.24 32.14
CA GLN A 100 9.81 -4.05 33.39
C GLN A 100 10.51 -5.36 33.76
N TRP A 101 11.83 -5.41 33.63
CA TRP A 101 12.61 -6.56 34.05
C TRP A 101 12.71 -6.61 35.58
N LYS A 102 12.61 -7.81 36.16
CA LYS A 102 12.79 -8.04 37.60
C LYS A 102 13.77 -9.16 37.84
N TYR A 103 14.62 -9.04 38.87
CA TYR A 103 15.47 -10.12 39.34
C TYR A 103 14.98 -10.68 40.67
N ASN A 104 15.22 -11.97 40.87
CA ASN A 104 14.87 -12.65 42.12
C ASN A 104 16.04 -12.56 43.10
N VAL A 105 15.78 -12.02 44.29
CA VAL A 105 16.81 -11.82 45.31
C VAL A 105 16.94 -13.05 46.21
N ASP A 106 15.82 -13.65 46.65
CA ASP A 106 15.82 -14.69 47.71
C ASP A 106 14.67 -15.72 47.55
N GLY A 107 14.28 -16.07 46.33
CA GLY A 107 13.21 -17.02 46.02
C GLY A 107 11.78 -16.45 46.14
N ASN A 108 11.55 -15.49 47.05
CA ASN A 108 10.21 -14.91 47.32
C ASN A 108 10.10 -13.39 47.06
N LYS A 109 11.18 -12.73 46.61
CA LYS A 109 11.19 -11.29 46.35
C LYS A 109 11.75 -10.98 44.98
N PHE A 110 10.93 -10.32 44.16
CA PHE A 110 11.32 -9.80 42.86
C PHE A 110 11.55 -8.29 42.98
N VAL A 111 12.73 -7.83 42.55
CA VAL A 111 13.11 -6.42 42.55
C VAL A 111 13.27 -5.95 41.11
N ASP A 112 12.74 -4.76 40.83
CA ASP A 112 12.80 -4.13 39.52
C ASP A 112 14.24 -3.73 39.20
N TYR A 113 14.67 -3.94 37.95
CA TYR A 113 15.93 -3.37 37.47
C TYR A 113 15.82 -1.84 37.30
N GLU A 114 16.98 -1.15 37.36
CA GLU A 114 17.03 0.29 37.08
C GLU A 114 16.55 0.58 35.64
N SER A 115 15.87 1.71 35.46
CA SER A 115 15.17 2.05 34.19
C SER A 115 16.08 2.18 32.96
N ASP A 116 17.38 2.24 33.16
CA ASP A 116 18.44 2.25 32.14
C ASP A 116 18.87 0.86 31.67
N MET A 117 18.50 -0.20 32.41
CA MET A 117 18.66 -1.61 32.06
C MET A 117 17.43 -2.21 31.37
N ASN A 118 16.27 -1.53 31.45
CA ASN A 118 15.15 -1.83 30.57
C ASN A 118 15.51 -1.45 29.14
N ALA A 119 15.05 -2.24 28.16
CA ALA A 119 15.35 -2.01 26.75
C ALA A 119 15.02 -0.56 26.35
N LYS A 120 16.03 0.28 26.23
CA LYS A 120 15.94 1.60 25.62
C LYS A 120 16.22 1.43 24.13
N ASP A 121 15.27 1.90 23.32
CA ASP A 121 15.45 2.11 21.87
C ASP A 121 16.73 2.93 21.58
#